data_AF-A0A3C0ISM7-F1
#
_entry.id   AF-A0A3C0ISM7-F1
#
_cell.length_a   1.000
_cell.length_b   1.000
_cell.length_c   1.000
_cell.angle_alpha   90.00
_cell.angle_beta   90.00
_cell.angle_gamma   90.00
#
_symmetry.space_group_name_H-M   'P 1'
#
loop_
_entity.id
_entity.type
_entity.pdbx_description
1 polymer ?
#
loop_
_entity_poly.entity_id
_entity_poly.type
_entity_poly.pdbx_seq_one_letter_code
_entity_poly.pdbx_strand_id
1 'polypeptide(L)'
;FHRVSHSVRWFWASHAVHHSSEYYNLAAALRQTWTGNITGSFIFWTWMPLVGFHPAMVMLMQSISLLYQFWIHTETVNRFPKWFELVFNTPSHHRVHHGSDIEYLDRNHGGTLIIWDRLFGTFTQEYKRPTYGLTKNVATYNPVKVAFHEWIRMANDIKKTNSAKNWLNYIIQPPGWSHDGSTKTTAEMRNSSS
;
A
#
# COMPACT_ATOMS: atom_id res chain seq x y z
N PHE A 1 -2.63 1.61 -9.81
CA PHE A 1 -1.51 0.96 -9.12
C PHE A 1 -1.72 0.94 -7.60
N HIS A 2 -1.60 2.06 -6.88
CA HIS A 2 -1.51 2.05 -5.41
C HIS A 2 -2.64 1.29 -4.68
N ARG A 3 -3.91 1.58 -5.01
CA ARG A 3 -5.06 0.83 -4.47
C ARG A 3 -5.00 -0.68 -4.77
N VAL A 4 -4.59 -1.06 -5.98
CA VAL A 4 -4.40 -2.47 -6.37
C VAL A 4 -3.31 -3.12 -5.53
N SER A 5 -2.24 -2.38 -5.22
CA SER A 5 -1.17 -2.85 -4.34
C SER A 5 -1.62 -3.12 -2.90
N HIS A 6 -2.75 -2.56 -2.47
CA HIS A 6 -3.37 -2.87 -1.17
C HIS A 6 -4.47 -3.94 -1.28
N SER A 7 -5.14 -4.06 -2.43
CA SER A 7 -6.28 -4.98 -2.61
C SER A 7 -5.94 -6.31 -3.27
N VAL A 8 -4.72 -6.51 -3.78
CA VAL A 8 -4.29 -7.74 -4.48
C VAL A 8 -2.97 -8.21 -3.90
N ARG A 9 -2.95 -9.44 -3.35
CA ARG A 9 -1.81 -9.99 -2.60
C ARG A 9 -0.51 -10.03 -3.40
N TRP A 10 -0.58 -10.31 -4.71
CA TRP A 10 0.58 -10.27 -5.60
C TRP A 10 1.29 -8.91 -5.61
N PHE A 11 0.54 -7.81 -5.76
CA PHE A 11 1.11 -6.46 -5.77
C PHE A 11 1.50 -6.01 -4.35
N TRP A 12 0.74 -6.42 -3.34
CA TRP A 12 1.08 -6.20 -1.93
C TRP A 12 2.42 -6.82 -1.57
N ALA A 13 2.78 -7.99 -2.10
CA ALA A 13 4.04 -8.64 -1.77
C ALA A 13 5.28 -7.77 -2.07
N SER A 14 5.20 -6.93 -3.10
CA SER A 14 6.19 -5.89 -3.37
C SER A 14 6.00 -4.65 -2.49
N HIS A 15 4.76 -4.22 -2.31
CA HIS A 15 4.46 -2.94 -1.67
C HIS A 15 4.59 -2.95 -0.14
N ALA A 16 4.43 -4.11 0.52
CA ALA A 16 4.49 -4.25 1.97
C ALA A 16 5.81 -3.74 2.58
N VAL A 17 6.93 -3.79 1.84
CA VAL A 17 8.23 -3.26 2.27
C VAL A 17 8.15 -1.78 2.64
N HIS A 18 7.34 -1.01 1.90
CA HIS A 18 7.13 0.41 2.14
C HIS A 18 6.38 0.66 3.45
N HIS A 19 5.43 -0.20 3.78
CA HIS A 19 4.66 -0.15 5.02
C HIS A 19 5.35 -0.84 6.20
N SER A 20 6.49 -1.50 6.00
CA SER A 20 7.11 -2.34 7.03
C SER A 20 7.83 -1.57 8.14
N SER A 21 7.87 -0.23 8.08
CA SER A 21 8.55 0.58 9.08
C SER A 21 7.62 0.88 10.25
N GLU A 22 8.04 0.49 11.45
CA GLU A 22 7.35 0.86 12.70
C GLU A 22 7.63 2.31 13.11
N TYR A 23 8.59 2.98 12.47
CA TYR A 23 8.90 4.39 12.63
C TYR A 23 8.49 5.18 11.40
N TYR A 24 7.73 6.27 11.58
CA TYR A 24 7.23 7.08 10.47
C TYR A 24 8.00 8.39 10.31
N ASN A 25 8.86 8.44 9.29
CA ASN A 25 9.65 9.61 8.95
C ASN A 25 10.04 9.56 7.46
N LEU A 26 10.79 10.55 6.98
CA LEU A 26 11.20 10.63 5.57
C LEU A 26 11.97 9.40 5.07
N ALA A 27 12.67 8.66 5.95
CA ALA A 27 13.35 7.43 5.55
C ALA A 27 12.37 6.30 5.23
N ALA A 28 11.15 6.32 5.79
CA ALA A 28 10.08 5.38 5.41
C ALA A 28 9.69 5.55 3.94
N ALA A 29 9.73 6.78 3.40
CA ALA A 29 9.47 7.05 1.98
C ALA A 29 10.46 6.29 1.06
N LEU A 30 11.71 6.14 1.51
CA LEU A 30 12.79 5.51 0.76
C LEU A 30 12.79 3.98 0.85
N ARG A 31 11.96 3.37 1.72
CA ARG A 31 11.82 1.92 1.80
C ARG A 31 10.99 1.40 0.63
N GLN A 32 11.62 1.29 -0.52
CA GLN A 32 11.02 0.71 -1.72
C GLN A 32 11.57 -0.69 -1.95
N THR A 33 10.72 -1.60 -2.42
CA THR A 33 11.20 -2.90 -2.88
C THR A 33 11.88 -2.78 -4.24
N TRP A 34 12.81 -3.68 -4.54
CA TRP A 34 13.29 -3.91 -5.91
C TRP A 34 12.46 -4.97 -6.67
N THR A 35 11.51 -5.63 -6.00
CA THR A 35 10.63 -6.65 -6.63
C THR A 35 9.47 -6.04 -7.41
N GLY A 36 9.35 -4.71 -7.47
CA GLY A 36 8.25 -4.02 -8.15
C GLY A 36 8.09 -4.46 -9.62
N ASN A 37 9.19 -4.58 -10.36
CA ASN A 37 9.15 -5.03 -11.75
C ASN A 37 8.65 -6.47 -11.91
N ILE A 38 8.90 -7.35 -10.93
CA ILE A 38 8.39 -8.73 -10.92
C ILE A 38 6.86 -8.72 -10.87
N THR A 39 6.26 -7.73 -10.20
CA THR A 39 4.79 -7.63 -10.13
C THR A 39 4.14 -7.16 -11.42
N GLY A 40 4.91 -6.74 -12.43
CA GLY A 40 4.35 -6.14 -13.65
C GLY A 40 3.77 -4.74 -13.41
N SER A 41 4.25 -4.02 -12.38
CA SER A 41 3.75 -2.67 -12.05
C SER A 41 3.82 -1.71 -13.23
N PHE A 42 4.78 -1.91 -14.15
CA PHE A 42 4.93 -1.10 -15.36
C PHE A 42 3.70 -1.06 -16.26
N ILE A 43 2.86 -2.10 -16.24
CA ILE A 43 1.63 -2.17 -17.03
C ILE A 43 0.69 -0.99 -16.72
N PHE A 44 0.74 -0.42 -15.51
CA PHE A 44 -0.08 0.73 -15.13
C PHE A 44 0.28 2.03 -15.85
N TRP A 45 1.47 2.13 -16.46
CA TRP A 45 1.91 3.34 -17.15
C TRP A 45 2.47 3.11 -18.56
N THR A 46 2.93 1.91 -18.89
CA THR A 46 3.49 1.58 -20.21
C THR A 46 2.48 1.71 -21.36
N TRP A 47 1.17 1.67 -21.08
CA TRP A 47 0.17 1.95 -22.11
C TRP A 47 0.15 3.41 -22.58
N MET A 48 0.61 4.36 -21.76
CA MET A 48 0.57 5.79 -22.11
C MET A 48 1.46 6.11 -23.34
N PRO A 49 2.73 5.65 -23.43
CA PRO A 49 3.49 5.80 -24.66
C PRO A 49 2.86 5.13 -25.89
N LEU A 50 2.16 4.01 -25.70
CA LEU A 50 1.48 3.32 -26.80
C LEU A 50 0.31 4.14 -27.39
N VAL A 51 -0.25 5.07 -26.62
CA VAL A 51 -1.33 5.98 -27.09
C VAL A 51 -0.83 7.40 -27.38
N GLY A 52 0.49 7.61 -27.49
CA GLY A 52 1.09 8.84 -28.02
C GLY A 52 1.76 9.78 -27.01
N PHE A 53 1.81 9.43 -25.72
CA PHE A 53 2.56 10.24 -24.74
C PHE A 53 4.07 10.01 -24.87
N HIS A 54 4.87 11.07 -24.92
CA HIS A 54 6.32 10.91 -24.93
C HIS A 54 6.80 10.24 -23.61
N PRO A 55 7.64 9.18 -23.65
CA PRO A 55 8.06 8.46 -22.44
C PRO A 55 8.65 9.37 -21.35
N ALA A 56 9.38 10.43 -21.74
CA ALA A 56 9.91 11.40 -20.81
C ALA A 56 8.83 12.14 -19.99
N MET A 57 7.64 12.37 -20.53
CA MET A 57 6.53 12.98 -19.78
C MET A 57 6.01 12.03 -18.69
N VAL A 58 5.91 10.74 -19.01
CA VAL A 58 5.48 9.70 -18.07
C VAL A 58 6.50 9.55 -16.95
N MET A 59 7.79 9.57 -17.28
CA MET A 59 8.87 9.56 -16.27
C MET A 59 8.86 10.83 -15.42
N LEU A 60 8.69 12.01 -16.04
CA LEU A 60 8.62 13.28 -15.32
C LEU A 60 7.46 13.30 -14.31
N MET A 61 6.26 12.88 -14.72
CA MET A 61 5.11 12.85 -13.83
C MET A 61 5.29 11.84 -12.69
N GLN A 62 5.92 10.69 -12.95
CA GLN A 62 6.28 9.74 -11.90
C GLN A 62 7.28 10.36 -10.91
N SER A 63 8.31 11.07 -11.38
CA SER A 63 9.27 11.76 -10.53
C SER A 63 8.60 12.84 -9.65
N ILE A 64 7.70 13.64 -10.23
CA ILE A 64 6.93 14.64 -9.48
C ILE A 64 6.08 13.96 -8.39
N SER A 65 5.41 12.87 -8.74
CA SER A 65 4.59 12.08 -7.79
C SER A 65 5.44 11.50 -6.66
N LEU A 66 6.65 11.00 -6.95
CA LEU A 66 7.58 10.48 -5.95
C LEU A 66 8.08 11.58 -5.01
N LEU A 67 8.46 12.74 -5.55
CA LEU A 67 8.88 13.89 -4.74
C LEU A 67 7.74 14.40 -3.86
N TYR A 68 6.51 14.44 -4.40
CA TYR A 68 5.34 14.81 -3.62
C TYR A 68 5.10 13.82 -2.48
N GLN A 69 5.15 12.53 -2.76
CA GLN A 69 4.97 11.51 -1.74
C GLN A 69 6.09 11.53 -0.71
N PHE A 70 7.33 11.86 -1.08
CA PHE A 70 8.44 11.92 -0.14
C PHE A 70 8.17 12.89 1.03
N TRP A 71 7.82 14.15 0.75
CA TRP A 71 7.72 15.17 1.81
C TRP A 71 6.56 14.94 2.78
N ILE A 72 5.50 14.24 2.35
CA ILE A 72 4.35 13.94 3.22
C ILE A 72 4.64 12.85 4.25
N HIS A 73 5.79 12.15 4.19
CA HIS A 73 6.21 11.17 5.21
C HIS A 73 6.80 11.86 6.45
N THR A 74 5.95 12.51 7.23
CA THR A 74 6.36 13.16 8.47
C THR A 74 5.25 13.19 9.50
N GLU A 75 5.63 13.15 10.77
CA GLU A 75 4.75 13.39 11.91
C GLU A 75 4.75 14.86 12.36
N THR A 76 5.74 15.64 11.92
CA THR A 76 5.98 17.03 12.35
C THR A 76 4.84 17.95 11.96
N VAL A 77 4.25 17.76 10.77
CA VAL A 77 3.13 18.56 10.30
C VAL A 77 1.83 17.87 10.70
N ASN A 78 1.09 18.49 11.62
CA ASN A 78 -0.16 17.90 12.10
C ASN A 78 -1.25 17.91 11.03
N ARG A 79 -1.79 19.08 10.67
CA ARG A 79 -2.84 19.21 9.65
C ARG A 79 -2.69 20.46 8.80
N PHE A 80 -3.31 20.42 7.63
CA PHE A 80 -3.43 21.57 6.73
C PHE A 80 -4.85 22.17 6.79
N PRO A 81 -5.05 23.39 6.26
CA PRO A 81 -6.38 23.95 6.11
C PRO A 81 -7.33 23.03 5.32
N LYS A 82 -8.62 23.03 5.67
CA LYS A 82 -9.62 22.10 5.12
C LYS A 82 -9.69 22.09 3.58
N TRP A 83 -9.53 23.25 2.94
CA TRP A 83 -9.56 23.34 1.47
C TRP A 83 -8.39 22.59 0.82
N PHE A 84 -7.22 22.58 1.47
CA PHE A 84 -6.04 21.86 0.99
C PHE A 84 -6.23 20.36 1.21
N GLU A 85 -6.68 19.97 2.40
CA GLU A 85 -7.00 18.57 2.73
C GLU A 85 -8.18 17.99 1.92
N LEU A 86 -9.00 18.85 1.29
CA LEU A 86 -10.04 18.39 0.39
C LEU A 86 -9.46 17.86 -0.93
N VAL A 87 -8.37 18.46 -1.41
CA VAL A 87 -7.81 18.25 -2.75
C VAL A 87 -6.56 17.38 -2.73
N PHE A 88 -5.65 17.66 -1.80
CA PHE A 88 -4.29 17.14 -1.78
C PHE A 88 -4.09 16.07 -0.70
N ASN A 89 -3.21 15.10 -0.99
CA ASN A 89 -2.70 14.20 0.03
C ASN A 89 -1.79 15.01 0.97
N THR A 90 -1.96 14.85 2.28
CA THR A 90 -1.24 15.61 3.30
C THR A 90 -0.54 14.65 4.24
N PRO A 91 0.40 15.14 5.09
CA PRO A 91 1.01 14.29 6.11
C PRO A 91 -0.02 13.57 7.01
N SER A 92 -1.15 14.20 7.31
CA SER A 92 -2.24 13.55 8.08
C SER A 92 -2.89 12.40 7.33
N HIS A 93 -3.23 12.61 6.07
CA HIS A 93 -3.80 11.57 5.22
C HIS A 93 -2.83 10.41 4.99
N HIS A 94 -1.54 10.73 4.79
CA HIS A 94 -0.51 9.74 4.51
C HIS A 94 -0.09 8.95 5.76
N ARG A 95 -0.17 9.54 6.95
CA ARG A 95 -0.05 8.77 8.21
C ARG A 95 -1.15 7.72 8.33
N VAL A 96 -2.42 8.09 8.06
CA VAL A 96 -3.54 7.12 8.03
C VAL A 96 -3.24 6.01 7.03
N HIS A 97 -2.75 6.35 5.85
CA HIS A 97 -2.37 5.36 4.84
C HIS A 97 -1.31 4.35 5.34
N HIS A 98 -0.34 4.80 6.15
CA HIS A 98 0.66 3.94 6.77
C HIS A 98 0.22 3.29 8.09
N GLY A 99 -1.01 3.55 8.54
CA GLY A 99 -1.57 2.99 9.76
C GLY A 99 -1.88 1.51 9.62
N SER A 100 -1.55 0.75 10.65
CA SER A 100 -1.89 -0.68 10.81
C SER A 100 -3.14 -0.90 11.66
N ASP A 101 -3.72 0.18 12.22
CA ASP A 101 -4.99 0.14 12.93
C ASP A 101 -6.15 -0.23 11.99
N ILE A 102 -7.13 -0.99 12.50
CA ILE A 102 -8.25 -1.52 11.71
C ILE A 102 -9.08 -0.44 11.00
N GLU A 103 -9.23 0.74 11.61
CA GLU A 103 -9.91 1.89 11.02
C GLU A 103 -9.13 2.50 9.85
N TYR A 104 -7.81 2.31 9.78
CA TYR A 104 -6.91 2.95 8.83
C TYR A 104 -6.43 2.04 7.70
N LEU A 105 -6.48 0.71 7.89
CA LEU A 105 -6.10 -0.26 6.85
C LEU A 105 -6.85 -0.02 5.52
N ASP A 106 -6.16 -0.14 4.39
CA ASP A 106 -6.75 0.06 3.06
C ASP A 106 -7.49 1.41 2.88
N ARG A 107 -6.91 2.50 3.42
CA ARG A 107 -7.41 3.87 3.25
C ARG A 107 -6.35 4.78 2.61
N ASN A 108 -6.82 5.89 2.03
CA ASN A 108 -6.00 7.01 1.55
C ASN A 108 -4.87 6.62 0.57
N HIS A 109 -5.19 6.01 -0.56
CA HIS A 109 -4.21 5.54 -1.56
C HIS A 109 -3.69 6.63 -2.53
N GLY A 110 -4.26 7.84 -2.53
CA GLY A 110 -3.87 8.90 -3.46
C GLY A 110 -2.44 9.39 -3.21
N GLY A 111 -1.56 9.32 -4.21
CA GLY A 111 -0.17 9.79 -4.04
C GLY A 111 -0.07 11.30 -3.83
N THR A 112 -0.66 12.08 -4.75
CA THR A 112 -0.68 13.56 -4.68
C THR A 112 -2.07 14.12 -4.39
N LEU A 113 -3.09 13.55 -5.00
CA LEU A 113 -4.47 14.04 -4.89
C LEU A 113 -5.30 13.05 -4.07
N ILE A 114 -5.85 13.52 -2.96
CA ILE A 114 -6.73 12.72 -2.09
C ILE A 114 -8.16 12.64 -2.65
N ILE A 115 -8.48 13.45 -3.67
CA ILE A 115 -9.79 13.44 -4.35
C ILE A 115 -10.16 12.04 -4.81
N TRP A 116 -9.19 11.25 -5.30
CA TRP A 116 -9.44 9.88 -5.73
C TRP A 116 -10.03 9.02 -4.60
N ASP A 117 -9.48 9.12 -3.38
CA ASP A 117 -10.01 8.38 -2.23
C ASP A 117 -11.40 8.84 -1.82
N ARG A 118 -11.70 10.13 -1.98
CA ARG A 118 -13.05 10.66 -1.73
C ARG A 118 -14.05 10.14 -2.75
N LEU A 119 -13.69 10.18 -4.04
CA LEU A 119 -14.53 9.68 -5.14
C LEU A 119 -14.80 8.18 -5.03
N PHE A 120 -13.81 7.41 -4.59
CA PHE A 120 -13.89 5.95 -4.52
C PHE A 120 -14.22 5.40 -3.13
N GLY A 121 -14.55 6.26 -2.15
CA GLY A 121 -14.98 5.86 -0.81
C GLY A 121 -13.90 5.23 0.07
N THR A 122 -12.62 5.46 -0.24
CA THR A 122 -11.47 4.98 0.54
C THR A 122 -10.85 6.06 1.43
N PHE A 123 -11.40 7.28 1.43
CA PHE A 123 -10.92 8.36 2.30
C PHE A 123 -11.22 8.08 3.78
N THR A 124 -10.26 8.36 4.66
CA THR A 124 -10.44 8.36 6.11
C THR A 124 -9.58 9.44 6.74
N GLN A 125 -10.17 10.19 7.67
CA GLN A 125 -9.46 11.22 8.42
C GLN A 125 -8.61 10.60 9.54
N GLU A 126 -7.49 11.23 9.89
CA GLU A 126 -6.72 10.86 11.09
C GLU A 126 -7.47 11.29 12.36
N TYR A 127 -8.14 10.35 13.05
CA TYR A 127 -8.83 10.62 14.32
C TYR A 127 -7.89 10.53 15.54
N LYS A 128 -6.97 9.57 15.49
CA LYS A 128 -5.88 9.35 16.45
C LYS A 128 -4.56 9.13 15.69
N ARG A 129 -3.43 9.31 16.37
CA ARG A 129 -2.13 8.95 15.79
C ARG A 129 -2.09 7.45 15.45
N PRO A 130 -1.76 7.06 14.20
CA PRO A 130 -1.71 5.66 13.80
C PRO A 130 -0.58 4.88 14.48
N THR A 131 -0.80 3.57 14.63
CA THR A 131 0.26 2.59 14.88
C THR A 131 0.86 2.21 13.52
N TYR A 132 2.15 2.46 13.31
CA TYR A 132 2.81 2.17 12.03
C TYR A 132 3.38 0.75 11.95
N GLY A 133 3.68 0.31 10.73
CA GLY A 133 4.19 -1.01 10.43
C GLY A 133 3.15 -1.87 9.71
N LEU A 134 3.39 -3.18 9.70
CA LEU A 134 2.44 -4.17 9.21
C LEU A 134 1.56 -4.66 10.36
N THR A 135 0.38 -5.18 10.04
CA THR A 135 -0.45 -5.90 11.02
C THR A 135 0.25 -7.11 11.65
N LYS A 136 1.28 -7.64 10.96
CA LYS A 136 2.25 -8.60 11.49
C LYS A 136 3.65 -8.16 11.07
N ASN A 137 4.37 -7.50 11.98
CA ASN A 137 5.68 -6.93 11.70
C ASN A 137 6.75 -7.98 11.38
N VAL A 138 7.76 -7.52 10.63
CA VAL A 138 8.92 -8.33 10.25
C VAL A 138 10.02 -8.12 11.28
N ALA A 139 10.31 -9.12 12.11
CA ALA A 139 11.31 -9.05 13.16
C ALA A 139 12.76 -9.23 12.63
N THR A 140 13.15 -8.48 11.59
CA THR A 140 14.54 -8.48 11.08
C THR A 140 14.91 -7.20 10.34
N TYR A 141 16.19 -6.84 10.41
CA TYR A 141 16.78 -5.72 9.66
C TYR A 141 17.51 -6.17 8.38
N ASN A 142 17.52 -7.46 8.06
CA ASN A 142 18.17 -7.94 6.84
C ASN A 142 17.35 -7.51 5.60
N PRO A 143 17.92 -6.70 4.69
CA PRO A 143 17.16 -6.11 3.59
C PRO A 143 16.61 -7.15 2.61
N VAL A 144 17.30 -8.28 2.42
CA VAL A 144 16.83 -9.38 1.57
C VAL A 144 15.63 -10.05 2.22
N LYS A 145 15.69 -10.36 3.52
CA LYS A 145 14.55 -10.96 4.23
C LYS A 145 13.34 -10.03 4.23
N VAL A 146 13.56 -8.72 4.43
CA VAL A 146 12.48 -7.72 4.35
C VAL A 146 11.92 -7.64 2.93
N ALA A 147 12.74 -7.65 1.87
CA ALA A 147 12.24 -7.60 0.50
C ALA A 147 11.39 -8.83 0.11
N PHE A 148 11.71 -10.02 0.65
CA PHE A 148 11.07 -11.28 0.26
C PHE A 148 10.05 -11.85 1.26
N HIS A 149 9.81 -11.20 2.42
CA HIS A 149 8.96 -11.78 3.47
C HIS A 149 7.53 -12.10 3.01
N GLU A 150 6.84 -11.17 2.34
CA GLU A 150 5.47 -11.40 1.87
C GLU A 150 5.41 -12.40 0.71
N TRP A 151 6.44 -12.42 -0.15
CA TRP A 151 6.57 -13.43 -1.20
C TRP A 151 6.64 -14.84 -0.61
N ILE A 152 7.48 -15.01 0.42
CA ILE A 152 7.62 -16.29 1.14
C ILE A 152 6.32 -16.64 1.87
N ARG A 153 5.66 -15.67 2.54
CA ARG A 153 4.35 -15.90 3.19
C ARG A 153 3.29 -16.37 2.20
N MET A 154 3.19 -15.72 1.05
CA MET A 154 2.25 -16.11 0.00
C MET A 154 2.53 -17.51 -0.53
N ALA A 155 3.79 -17.83 -0.81
CA ALA A 155 4.18 -19.18 -1.25
C ALA A 155 3.87 -20.26 -0.19
N ASN A 156 4.08 -19.95 1.08
CA ASN A 156 3.76 -20.87 2.18
C ASN A 156 2.25 -21.06 2.36
N ASP A 157 1.45 -20.02 2.16
CA ASP A 157 -0.01 -20.13 2.23
C ASP A 157 -0.58 -20.94 1.05
N ILE A 158 -0.03 -20.77 -0.16
CA ILE A 158 -0.39 -21.58 -1.33
C ILE A 158 -0.15 -23.08 -1.06
N LYS A 159 0.95 -23.43 -0.39
CA LYS A 159 1.29 -24.83 -0.03
C LYS A 159 0.32 -25.49 0.96
N LYS A 160 -0.54 -24.72 1.64
CA LYS A 160 -1.52 -25.27 2.60
C LYS A 160 -2.74 -25.92 1.95
N THR A 161 -2.89 -25.79 0.64
CA THR A 161 -4.08 -26.25 -0.11
C THR A 161 -3.65 -27.02 -1.36
N ASN A 162 -4.40 -28.06 -1.72
CA ASN A 162 -4.23 -28.79 -2.99
C ASN A 162 -5.18 -28.30 -4.11
N SER A 163 -6.00 -27.28 -3.84
CA SER A 163 -6.94 -26.71 -4.80
C SER A 163 -6.30 -25.59 -5.64
N ALA A 164 -6.25 -25.77 -6.95
CA ALA A 164 -5.78 -24.76 -7.90
C ALA A 164 -6.58 -23.44 -7.83
N LYS A 165 -7.89 -23.53 -7.53
CA LYS A 165 -8.72 -22.34 -7.29
C LYS A 165 -8.21 -21.55 -6.09
N ASN A 166 -7.87 -22.23 -5.00
CA ASN A 166 -7.33 -21.57 -3.81
C ASN A 166 -5.92 -21.02 -4.04
N TRP A 167 -5.09 -21.68 -4.86
CA TRP A 167 -3.80 -21.15 -5.28
C TRP A 167 -3.95 -19.79 -5.96
N LEU A 168 -4.86 -19.72 -6.95
CA LEU A 168 -5.15 -18.47 -7.64
C LEU A 168 -5.67 -17.41 -6.66
N ASN A 169 -6.60 -17.77 -5.77
CA ASN A 169 -7.13 -16.85 -4.77
C ASN A 169 -6.04 -16.27 -3.85
N TYR A 170 -5.05 -17.07 -3.43
CA TYR A 170 -3.92 -16.55 -2.65
C TYR A 170 -3.06 -15.53 -3.41
N ILE A 171 -3.12 -15.50 -4.73
CA ILE A 171 -2.40 -14.53 -5.57
C ILE A 171 -3.25 -13.27 -5.79
N ILE A 172 -4.55 -13.43 -6.08
CA ILE A 172 -5.40 -12.34 -6.57
C ILE A 172 -6.29 -11.70 -5.51
N GLN A 173 -6.63 -12.41 -4.42
CA GLN A 173 -7.48 -11.87 -3.36
C GLN A 173 -6.71 -10.88 -2.48
N PRO A 174 -7.41 -10.07 -1.68
CA PRO A 174 -6.76 -9.13 -0.77
C PRO A 174 -5.82 -9.81 0.24
N PRO A 175 -4.79 -9.09 0.71
CA PRO A 175 -3.96 -9.55 1.82
C PRO A 175 -4.82 -10.01 2.99
N GLY A 176 -4.46 -11.16 3.57
CA GLY A 176 -5.21 -11.75 4.68
C GLY A 176 -6.31 -12.74 4.28
N TRP A 177 -6.67 -12.85 2.99
CA TRP A 177 -7.58 -13.92 2.55
C TRP A 177 -6.99 -15.31 2.83
N SER A 178 -7.82 -16.22 3.32
CA SER A 178 -7.47 -17.63 3.54
C SER A 178 -8.64 -18.54 3.19
N HIS A 179 -8.36 -19.72 2.65
CA HIS A 179 -9.39 -20.68 2.25
C HIS A 179 -10.04 -21.41 3.44
N ASP A 180 -9.41 -21.36 4.60
CA ASP A 180 -9.77 -22.08 5.84
C ASP A 180 -10.15 -21.13 6.99
N GLY A 181 -10.14 -19.81 6.76
CA GLY A 181 -10.44 -18.81 7.78
C GLY A 181 -9.32 -18.57 8.80
N SER A 182 -8.12 -19.13 8.60
CA SER A 182 -6.97 -18.95 9.49
C SER A 182 -6.45 -17.50 9.54
N THR A 183 -6.72 -16.71 8.51
CA THR A 183 -6.48 -15.26 8.47
C THR A 183 -7.68 -14.53 7.89
N LYS A 184 -7.76 -13.22 8.20
CA LYS A 184 -8.83 -12.34 7.73
C LYS A 184 -8.28 -11.21 6.88
N THR A 185 -8.98 -10.88 5.81
CA THR A 185 -8.84 -9.62 5.07
C THR A 185 -9.26 -8.43 5.92
N THR A 186 -8.84 -7.22 5.54
CA THR A 186 -9.29 -5.99 6.21
C THR A 186 -10.81 -5.86 6.28
N ALA A 187 -11.52 -6.24 5.21
CA ALA A 187 -12.98 -6.21 5.18
C ALA A 187 -13.60 -7.17 6.22
N GLU A 188 -13.10 -8.40 6.30
CA GLU A 188 -13.56 -9.39 7.29
C GLU A 188 -13.22 -8.97 8.71
N MET A 189 -12.05 -8.37 8.94
CA MET A 189 -11.69 -7.83 10.26
C MET A 189 -12.70 -6.79 10.71
N ARG A 190 -13.01 -5.80 9.85
CA ARG A 190 -13.98 -4.72 10.15
C ARG A 190 -15.37 -5.25 10.48
N ASN A 191 -15.86 -6.20 9.68
CA ASN A 191 -17.17 -6.79 9.90
C ASN A 191 -17.24 -7.59 11.21
N SER A 192 -16.13 -8.14 11.70
CA SER A 192 -16.08 -8.86 12.97
C SER A 192 -15.88 -7.99 14.20
N SER A 193 -15.60 -6.69 14.02
CA SER A 193 -15.42 -5.71 15.10
C SER A 193 -16.63 -4.79 15.28
N SER A 194 -17.67 -4.96 14.45
CA SER A 194 -18.94 -4.23 14.51
C SER A 194 -20.00 -5.08 15.21
#